data_AF-A0A957UW56-F1
#
_entry.id   AF-A0A957UW56-F1
#
_cell.length_a   1.000
_cell.length_b   1.000
_cell.length_c   1.000
_cell.angle_alpha   90.00
_cell.angle_beta   90.00
_cell.angle_gamma   90.00
#
_symmetry.space_group_name_H-M   'P 1'
#
loop_
_entity.id
_entity.type
_entity.pdbx_description
1 polymer ?
#
loop_
_entity_poly.entity_id
_entity_poly.type
_entity_poly.pdbx_seq_one_letter_code
_entity_poly.pdbx_strand_id
1 'polypeptide(L)'
;MQRRINFRFLALALTVAALAVTWAVGTAGPLYAQDTTPEAGAAATTATDVQTLRIPPAQDTTIDNYFPKTPAGTAPVLLVSYDVDSTAQPVRERAALIQFDLSAIPEGSTVTRAELGLYQRASIQPQAMDLAIRQVIAPWSNATTWETRPGAITLSIPLWPMAKSDGAYITVEVTSLVDAWVNAPVNTPNYGIELTTADRGDRVDFDSVEGRFKPYLAVEFSLPPIRVCVDHSEFCEPAGGATVVNLTQGGQEYKTDINGLVLDDGAIRLGDSLFASVFAEPIRPGLNQYCVTRRAVAVVASNFVPSDPGTELRLPVDCMTTVALQDLVVSSQSYVEDDPARVESLRANIIRASEYLYDFTEGRFALGTVRVRQNGEGWDALGTTNMRLYTSNTLHPNANIGGIVTGETPDIAPTVAISYTPGYVSMGSYWNRFGTPPNQVNIYQGSVVPPETLADDWSIALAHELGHYLLYLFDTYTDKDGKSSEAIAAQCTGSAMGNAYALQNHAFVSDLAHWTAACNQTEAYHRLNGRTEWATIAGWYSFISVPTAIEPGVFPAGPLTTVVFETPAQIPPPLAASQIFSLTYQAGQASSGEARAFLLRNDSRVFEQG
;
A
#
# COMPACT_ATOMS: atom_id res chain seq x y z
N MET A 1 -11.01 -58.94 -4.98
CA MET A 1 -10.46 -60.18 -5.56
C MET A 1 -11.39 -60.62 -6.69
N GLN A 2 -10.88 -60.70 -7.93
CA GLN A 2 -11.58 -61.18 -9.14
C GLN A 2 -12.80 -60.34 -9.60
N ARG A 3 -12.93 -59.89 -10.86
CA ARG A 3 -12.84 -60.64 -12.12
C ARG A 3 -12.64 -59.68 -13.30
N ARG A 4 -11.67 -59.99 -14.17
CA ARG A 4 -11.63 -59.57 -15.59
C ARG A 4 -12.34 -60.64 -16.41
N ILE A 5 -13.16 -60.26 -17.40
CA ILE A 5 -13.31 -60.99 -18.68
C ILE A 5 -13.58 -59.97 -19.80
N ASN A 6 -12.72 -59.99 -20.82
CA ASN A 6 -12.84 -59.32 -22.12
C ASN A 6 -13.76 -60.13 -23.06
N PHE A 7 -14.38 -59.50 -24.07
CA PHE A 7 -14.09 -59.68 -25.51
C PHE A 7 -15.20 -59.15 -26.44
N ARG A 8 -14.83 -58.12 -27.22
CA ARG A 8 -14.90 -57.90 -28.70
C ARG A 8 -16.15 -58.22 -29.55
N PHE A 9 -16.16 -57.46 -30.66
CA PHE A 9 -16.79 -57.61 -31.99
C PHE A 9 -18.04 -56.73 -32.18
N LEU A 10 -18.29 -56.07 -33.32
CA LEU A 10 -17.85 -56.28 -34.70
C LEU A 10 -17.99 -54.97 -35.53
N ALA A 11 -17.23 -54.86 -36.61
CA ALA A 11 -17.19 -53.74 -37.55
C ALA A 11 -18.36 -53.74 -38.56
N LEU A 12 -18.66 -52.57 -39.14
CA LEU A 12 -19.06 -52.47 -40.56
C LEU A 12 -18.71 -51.10 -41.14
N ALA A 13 -17.99 -51.12 -42.26
CA ALA A 13 -17.65 -49.98 -43.08
C ALA A 13 -18.57 -49.90 -44.30
N LEU A 14 -18.93 -48.70 -44.76
CA LEU A 14 -19.24 -48.46 -46.17
C LEU A 14 -19.01 -46.98 -46.54
N THR A 15 -18.12 -46.80 -47.50
CA THR A 15 -17.81 -45.57 -48.24
C THR A 15 -18.72 -45.42 -49.46
N VAL A 16 -19.08 -44.18 -49.84
CA VAL A 16 -18.90 -43.59 -51.20
C VAL A 16 -19.19 -42.08 -51.13
N ALA A 17 -18.35 -41.31 -51.82
CA ALA A 17 -18.28 -39.85 -51.90
C ALA A 17 -19.13 -39.24 -53.03
N ALA A 18 -19.46 -37.94 -52.91
CA ALA A 18 -19.63 -37.02 -54.04
C ALA A 18 -19.37 -35.56 -53.63
N LEU A 19 -18.69 -34.83 -54.53
CA LEU A 19 -18.11 -33.48 -54.44
C LEU A 19 -19.09 -32.32 -54.21
N ALA A 20 -18.61 -31.27 -53.52
CA ALA A 20 -18.65 -29.88 -54.02
C ALA A 20 -17.59 -29.01 -53.32
N VAL A 21 -16.88 -28.22 -54.12
CA VAL A 21 -15.80 -27.29 -53.74
C VAL A 21 -16.37 -25.93 -53.38
N THR A 22 -15.91 -25.31 -52.29
CA THR A 22 -15.63 -23.85 -52.18
C THR A 22 -14.73 -23.57 -50.97
N TRP A 23 -13.79 -22.65 -51.16
CA TRP A 23 -12.69 -22.28 -50.26
C TRP A 23 -13.13 -21.30 -49.15
N ALA A 24 -12.65 -21.50 -47.91
CA ALA A 24 -12.13 -20.42 -47.07
C ALA A 24 -11.34 -20.98 -45.86
N VAL A 25 -10.18 -20.37 -45.66
CA VAL A 25 -9.03 -20.68 -44.81
C VAL A 25 -9.35 -20.80 -43.31
N GLY A 26 -8.78 -21.83 -42.67
CA GLY A 26 -8.71 -21.98 -41.21
C GLY A 26 -8.13 -23.33 -40.79
N THR A 27 -6.80 -23.49 -40.76
CA THR A 27 -6.17 -24.72 -40.27
C THR A 27 -5.95 -24.66 -38.75
N ALA A 28 -6.55 -25.62 -38.06
CA ALA A 28 -6.40 -25.90 -36.65
C ALA A 28 -5.33 -26.98 -36.38
N GLY A 29 -4.59 -26.82 -35.27
CA GLY A 29 -3.96 -27.88 -34.44
C GLY A 29 -2.92 -28.81 -35.08
N PRO A 30 -2.30 -29.76 -34.34
CA PRO A 30 -2.67 -30.25 -33.00
C PRO A 30 -1.50 -30.50 -32.00
N LEU A 31 -1.92 -30.86 -30.77
CA LEU A 31 -1.17 -31.42 -29.65
C LEU A 31 -0.20 -32.57 -29.99
N TYR A 32 0.95 -32.62 -29.29
CA TYR A 32 1.50 -33.83 -28.64
C TYR A 32 2.49 -33.43 -27.53
N ALA A 33 2.38 -34.06 -26.36
CA ALA A 33 3.27 -33.95 -25.22
C ALA A 33 4.37 -35.03 -25.28
N GLN A 34 5.60 -34.73 -24.84
CA GLN A 34 6.44 -35.66 -24.06
C GLN A 34 7.68 -34.99 -23.44
N ASP A 35 7.88 -35.31 -22.16
CA ASP A 35 9.04 -35.21 -21.26
C ASP A 35 10.39 -34.68 -21.78
N THR A 36 10.90 -33.63 -21.11
CA THR A 36 12.31 -33.55 -20.67
C THR A 36 12.40 -32.83 -19.31
N THR A 37 13.11 -33.45 -18.39
CA THR A 37 13.57 -32.94 -17.07
C THR A 37 14.08 -31.50 -17.09
N PRO A 38 13.93 -30.72 -15.99
CA PRO A 38 14.40 -29.34 -15.92
C PRO A 38 15.92 -29.31 -15.78
N GLU A 39 16.60 -28.82 -16.80
CA GLU A 39 18.00 -28.44 -16.71
C GLU A 39 18.09 -27.06 -16.03
N ALA A 40 18.96 -26.99 -15.02
CA ALA A 40 19.21 -25.81 -14.22
C ALA A 40 19.82 -24.68 -15.06
N GLY A 41 19.43 -23.45 -14.74
CA GLY A 41 20.22 -22.25 -15.01
C GLY A 41 20.08 -21.66 -16.41
N ALA A 42 18.99 -20.94 -16.65
CA ALA A 42 19.02 -19.80 -17.56
C ALA A 42 18.55 -18.59 -16.77
N ALA A 43 19.51 -17.76 -16.36
CA ALA A 43 19.27 -16.49 -15.70
C ALA A 43 18.32 -15.67 -16.57
N ALA A 44 17.16 -15.32 -16.00
CA ALA A 44 16.34 -14.26 -16.54
C ALA A 44 17.22 -12.99 -16.53
N THR A 45 17.52 -12.46 -17.70
CA THR A 45 18.08 -11.10 -17.83
C THR A 45 16.97 -10.12 -17.44
N THR A 46 16.92 -9.81 -16.14
CA THR A 46 16.13 -8.74 -15.55
C THR A 46 16.60 -7.42 -16.16
N ALA A 47 15.69 -6.64 -16.72
CA ALA A 47 15.96 -5.22 -16.95
C ALA A 47 16.17 -4.60 -15.57
N THR A 48 17.40 -4.19 -15.25
CA THR A 48 17.72 -3.54 -13.98
C THR A 48 16.97 -2.22 -13.94
N ASP A 49 15.98 -2.10 -13.07
CA ASP A 49 15.16 -0.90 -12.96
C ASP A 49 15.90 0.12 -12.08
N VAL A 50 16.63 1.01 -12.75
CA VAL A 50 17.61 1.95 -12.18
C VAL A 50 16.92 3.22 -11.68
N GLN A 51 17.28 3.68 -10.48
CA GLN A 51 16.83 4.94 -9.88
C GLN A 51 17.90 6.00 -10.03
N THR A 52 17.50 7.26 -10.26
CA THR A 52 18.44 8.39 -10.34
C THR A 52 18.17 9.40 -9.23
N LEU A 53 19.18 9.63 -8.37
CA LEU A 53 19.18 10.74 -7.41
C LEU A 53 20.09 11.87 -7.89
N ARG A 54 19.62 13.11 -7.81
CA ARG A 54 20.43 14.31 -8.08
C ARG A 54 20.71 15.05 -6.77
N ILE A 55 21.92 14.93 -6.28
CA ILE A 55 22.35 15.34 -4.94
C ILE A 55 23.13 16.66 -5.06
N PRO A 56 22.69 17.76 -4.42
CA PRO A 56 23.49 18.99 -4.35
C PRO A 56 24.67 18.81 -3.37
N PRO A 57 25.75 19.61 -3.48
CA PRO A 57 26.82 19.62 -2.48
C PRO A 57 26.27 19.93 -1.08
N ALA A 58 26.73 19.18 -0.10
CA ALA A 58 26.54 19.50 1.32
C ALA A 58 27.43 20.69 1.73
N GLN A 59 28.61 20.78 1.12
CA GLN A 59 29.56 21.88 1.31
C GLN A 59 30.53 21.99 0.12
N ASP A 60 31.00 23.21 -0.15
CA ASP A 60 32.04 23.50 -1.15
C ASP A 60 32.87 24.75 -0.77
N THR A 61 34.12 24.81 -1.25
CA THR A 61 34.98 26.00 -1.05
C THR A 61 36.10 26.05 -2.09
N THR A 62 36.61 27.26 -2.35
CA THR A 62 37.87 27.46 -3.08
C THR A 62 39.02 27.65 -2.10
N ILE A 63 40.14 26.99 -2.35
CA ILE A 63 41.41 27.24 -1.67
C ILE A 63 42.38 27.93 -2.64
N ASP A 64 43.03 29.01 -2.19
CA ASP A 64 43.89 29.87 -3.02
C ASP A 64 45.24 30.09 -2.33
N ASN A 65 46.33 29.63 -2.94
CA ASN A 65 47.67 29.76 -2.35
C ASN A 65 48.14 31.22 -2.20
N TYR A 66 47.58 32.13 -3.01
CA TYR A 66 47.90 33.56 -2.98
C TYR A 66 47.20 34.26 -1.82
N PHE A 67 46.08 33.70 -1.34
CA PHE A 67 45.35 34.17 -0.16
C PHE A 67 45.22 33.04 0.87
N PRO A 68 46.35 32.58 1.46
CA PRO A 68 46.40 31.24 2.03
C PRO A 68 45.63 31.08 3.35
N LYS A 69 45.22 32.21 3.96
CA LYS A 69 44.44 32.29 5.21
C LYS A 69 42.98 32.72 5.00
N THR A 70 42.56 32.96 3.76
CA THR A 70 41.22 33.50 3.46
C THR A 70 40.28 32.36 3.10
N PRO A 71 39.21 32.10 3.88
CA PRO A 71 38.19 31.13 3.51
C PRO A 71 37.30 31.66 2.37
N ALA A 72 36.79 30.77 1.53
CA ALA A 72 35.93 31.12 0.40
C ALA A 72 34.63 30.31 0.31
N GLY A 73 34.26 29.51 1.32
CA GLY A 73 33.07 28.65 1.29
C GLY A 73 31.73 29.35 1.49
N THR A 74 31.67 30.67 1.23
CA THR A 74 30.41 31.42 1.04
C THR A 74 30.44 32.21 -0.28
N ALA A 75 31.48 32.01 -1.09
CA ALA A 75 31.63 32.71 -2.37
C ALA A 75 30.72 32.03 -3.40
N PRO A 76 29.99 32.78 -4.24
CA PRO A 76 29.06 32.20 -5.20
C PRO A 76 29.73 31.43 -6.34
N VAL A 77 31.07 31.37 -6.37
CA VAL A 77 31.88 30.80 -7.45
C VAL A 77 33.01 29.95 -6.88
N LEU A 78 33.20 28.76 -7.44
CA LEU A 78 34.35 27.89 -7.24
C LEU A 78 35.40 28.16 -8.34
N LEU A 79 36.65 28.38 -7.94
CA LEU A 79 37.72 28.74 -8.88
C LEU A 79 38.75 27.61 -8.97
N VAL A 80 39.10 27.22 -10.20
CA VAL A 80 40.20 26.32 -10.48
C VAL A 80 41.15 26.99 -11.46
N SER A 81 42.43 27.12 -11.10
CA SER A 81 43.44 27.76 -11.94
C SER A 81 44.85 27.36 -11.51
N TYR A 82 45.78 27.28 -12.45
CA TYR A 82 47.19 27.08 -12.15
C TYR A 82 48.04 28.05 -12.97
N ASP A 83 48.85 28.86 -12.28
CA ASP A 83 49.75 29.82 -12.91
C ASP A 83 51.14 29.72 -12.29
N VAL A 84 52.17 29.88 -13.10
CA VAL A 84 53.58 29.75 -12.72
C VAL A 84 54.39 30.92 -13.25
N ASP A 85 55.48 31.25 -12.56
CA ASP A 85 56.41 32.27 -13.03
C ASP A 85 57.31 31.74 -14.16
N SER A 86 58.18 32.62 -14.67
CA SER A 86 59.17 32.29 -15.69
C SER A 86 60.17 31.19 -15.27
N THR A 87 60.20 30.80 -14.00
CA THR A 87 61.05 29.73 -13.44
C THR A 87 60.26 28.45 -13.12
N ALA A 88 59.00 28.36 -13.57
CA ALA A 88 58.08 27.25 -13.32
C ALA A 88 57.71 27.05 -11.84
N GLN A 89 57.86 28.08 -11.00
CA GLN A 89 57.35 28.06 -9.62
C GLN A 89 55.89 28.53 -9.59
N PRO A 90 55.00 27.90 -8.80
CA PRO A 90 53.59 28.28 -8.73
C PRO A 90 53.42 29.71 -8.21
N VAL A 91 52.88 30.59 -9.05
CA VAL A 91 52.52 31.98 -8.71
C VAL A 91 51.13 32.01 -8.11
N ARG A 92 50.21 31.24 -8.68
CA ARG A 92 48.86 31.14 -8.16
C ARG A 92 48.23 29.79 -8.48
N GLU A 93 47.83 29.07 -7.46
CA GLU A 93 47.05 27.84 -7.57
C GLU A 93 45.73 28.04 -6.84
N ARG A 94 44.64 27.68 -7.53
CA ARG A 94 43.33 27.55 -6.95
C ARG A 94 42.78 26.17 -7.22
N ALA A 95 42.25 25.56 -6.17
CA ALA A 95 41.53 24.30 -6.25
C ALA A 95 40.16 24.46 -5.58
N ALA A 96 39.18 23.69 -6.05
CA ALA A 96 37.85 23.65 -5.45
C ALA A 96 37.65 22.34 -4.70
N LEU A 97 37.13 22.41 -3.48
CA LEU A 97 36.70 21.25 -2.69
C LEU A 97 35.17 21.19 -2.75
N ILE A 98 34.61 20.00 -2.96
CA ILE A 98 33.16 19.77 -3.06
C ILE A 98 32.83 18.43 -2.37
N GLN A 99 31.89 18.42 -1.43
CA GLN A 99 31.43 17.20 -0.77
C GLN A 99 29.92 17.04 -0.90
N PHE A 100 29.46 15.81 -1.09
CA PHE A 100 28.05 15.42 -1.22
C PHE A 100 27.62 14.57 -0.03
N ASP A 101 26.37 14.70 0.40
CA ASP A 101 25.76 13.79 1.37
C ASP A 101 25.09 12.61 0.63
N LEU A 102 25.64 11.41 0.79
CA LEU A 102 25.16 10.20 0.13
C LEU A 102 24.30 9.33 1.05
N SER A 103 23.94 9.80 2.25
CA SER A 103 23.18 9.03 3.25
C SER A 103 21.78 8.61 2.79
N ALA A 104 21.26 9.22 1.71
CA ALA A 104 20.01 8.83 1.07
C ALA A 104 20.14 7.56 0.21
N ILE A 105 21.35 7.13 -0.16
CA ILE A 105 21.59 5.91 -0.92
C ILE A 105 21.92 4.79 0.07
N PRO A 106 21.14 3.69 0.11
CA PRO A 106 21.43 2.56 0.98
C PRO A 106 22.80 1.94 0.69
N GLU A 107 23.55 1.56 1.73
CA GLU A 107 24.72 0.69 1.59
C GLU A 107 24.31 -0.65 0.95
N GLY A 108 25.15 -1.22 0.09
CA GLY A 108 24.84 -2.42 -0.70
C GLY A 108 24.05 -2.16 -1.99
N SER A 109 23.71 -0.90 -2.28
CA SER A 109 23.11 -0.53 -3.57
C SER A 109 24.07 -0.80 -4.72
N THR A 110 23.56 -1.25 -5.86
CA THR A 110 24.41 -1.36 -7.06
C THR A 110 24.45 -0.02 -7.78
N VAL A 111 25.56 0.72 -7.67
CA VAL A 111 25.76 1.99 -8.38
C VAL A 111 26.11 1.68 -9.84
N THR A 112 25.19 1.96 -10.76
CA THR A 112 25.38 1.68 -12.19
C THR A 112 26.09 2.82 -12.92
N ARG A 113 25.87 4.07 -12.47
CA ARG A 113 26.53 5.26 -13.03
C ARG A 113 26.51 6.41 -12.03
N ALA A 114 27.57 7.20 -11.96
CA ALA A 114 27.54 8.46 -11.22
C ALA A 114 28.23 9.58 -12.01
N GLU A 115 27.59 10.74 -12.10
CA GLU A 115 28.09 11.91 -12.83
C GLU A 115 28.17 13.15 -11.94
N LEU A 116 29.35 13.76 -11.87
CA LEU A 116 29.54 15.08 -11.29
C LEU A 116 29.22 16.13 -12.35
N GLY A 117 28.19 16.94 -12.10
CA GLY A 117 27.80 18.07 -12.95
C GLY A 117 28.22 19.41 -12.35
N LEU A 118 28.98 20.19 -13.13
CA LEU A 118 29.47 21.51 -12.75
C LEU A 118 29.01 22.55 -13.76
N TYR A 119 28.46 23.67 -13.31
CA TYR A 119 28.08 24.75 -14.22
C TYR A 119 29.26 25.67 -14.50
N GLN A 120 29.79 25.65 -15.71
CA GLN A 120 30.89 26.50 -16.12
C GLN A 120 30.38 27.92 -16.36
N ARG A 121 30.63 28.81 -15.42
CA ARG A 121 30.21 30.22 -15.49
C ARG A 121 31.05 31.01 -16.49
N ALA A 122 32.36 30.82 -16.45
CA ALA A 122 33.32 31.46 -17.34
C ALA A 122 34.64 30.70 -17.35
N SER A 123 35.41 30.85 -18.42
CA SER A 123 36.77 30.32 -18.53
C SER A 123 37.72 31.22 -19.29
N ILE A 124 38.96 31.27 -18.83
CA ILE A 124 40.09 31.94 -19.46
C ILE A 124 41.04 30.84 -19.90
N GLN A 125 40.78 30.25 -21.07
CA GLN A 125 41.60 29.23 -21.71
C GLN A 125 41.49 29.36 -23.23
N PRO A 126 42.59 29.20 -24.00
CA PRO A 126 42.56 29.20 -25.46
C PRO A 126 42.15 27.83 -26.04
N GLN A 127 42.25 26.76 -25.26
CA GLN A 127 41.97 25.36 -25.63
C GLN A 127 41.24 24.61 -24.50
N ALA A 128 41.04 23.29 -24.61
CA ALA A 128 40.51 22.50 -23.51
C ALA A 128 41.48 22.50 -22.32
N MET A 129 40.94 22.57 -21.09
CA MET A 129 41.74 22.53 -19.86
C MET A 129 41.59 21.16 -19.21
N ASP A 130 42.70 20.55 -18.82
CA ASP A 130 42.73 19.26 -18.14
C ASP A 130 42.47 19.45 -16.64
N LEU A 131 41.29 19.00 -16.22
CA LEU A 131 40.92 18.95 -14.81
C LEU A 131 41.34 17.60 -14.20
N ALA A 132 41.99 17.68 -13.05
CA ALA A 132 42.28 16.53 -12.20
C ALA A 132 41.23 16.46 -11.09
N ILE A 133 40.61 15.28 -10.96
CA ILE A 133 39.67 14.94 -9.90
C ILE A 133 40.42 14.08 -8.88
N ARG A 134 40.52 14.57 -7.66
CA ARG A 134 41.23 13.89 -6.56
C ARG A 134 40.27 13.62 -5.42
N GLN A 135 40.39 12.46 -4.79
CA GLN A 135 39.63 12.14 -3.59
C GLN A 135 40.26 12.83 -2.39
N VAL A 136 39.48 13.57 -1.63
CA VAL A 136 39.91 14.15 -0.36
C VAL A 136 39.94 13.05 0.72
N ILE A 137 41.00 13.01 1.53
CA ILE A 137 41.23 11.93 2.51
C ILE A 137 41.13 12.36 3.97
N ALA A 138 40.72 13.60 4.24
CA ALA A 138 40.51 14.12 5.59
C ALA A 138 39.30 15.05 5.67
N PRO A 139 38.62 15.14 6.84
CA PRO A 139 37.51 16.07 7.03
C PRO A 139 37.90 17.54 6.79
N TRP A 140 36.96 18.33 6.29
CA TRP A 140 37.11 19.77 6.06
C TRP A 140 35.76 20.49 6.17
N SER A 141 35.76 21.82 6.11
CA SER A 141 34.53 22.63 6.15
C SER A 141 34.61 23.84 5.20
N ASN A 142 33.50 24.57 5.01
CA ASN A 142 33.49 25.83 4.23
C ASN A 142 34.50 26.89 4.73
N ALA A 143 35.05 26.75 5.94
CA ALA A 143 36.11 27.60 6.48
C ALA A 143 37.54 27.15 6.07
N THR A 144 37.69 26.04 5.36
CA THR A 144 38.99 25.54 4.89
C THR A 144 39.64 26.54 3.95
N THR A 145 40.95 26.72 4.15
CA THR A 145 41.84 27.63 3.43
C THR A 145 42.99 26.84 2.80
N TRP A 146 43.88 27.51 2.07
CA TRP A 146 45.09 26.86 1.57
C TRP A 146 45.98 26.28 2.69
N GLU A 147 46.17 27.02 3.79
CA GLU A 147 46.97 26.55 4.95
C GLU A 147 46.37 25.33 5.64
N THR A 148 45.05 25.14 5.53
CA THR A 148 44.30 24.05 6.16
C THR A 148 43.77 23.03 5.14
N ARG A 149 44.30 23.06 3.91
CA ARG A 149 43.93 22.15 2.82
C ARG A 149 44.12 20.69 3.25
N PRO A 150 43.07 19.85 3.18
CA PRO A 150 43.21 18.42 3.46
C PRO A 150 44.07 17.73 2.41
N GLY A 151 44.68 16.59 2.76
CA GLY A 151 45.33 15.74 1.77
C GLY A 151 44.33 15.22 0.73
N ALA A 152 44.80 15.01 -0.50
CA ALA A 152 44.01 14.40 -1.56
C ALA A 152 44.85 13.39 -2.36
N ILE A 153 44.22 12.31 -2.81
CA ILE A 153 44.85 11.26 -3.64
C ILE A 153 44.30 11.32 -5.07
N THR A 154 45.18 11.19 -6.04
CA THR A 154 44.80 11.14 -7.46
C THR A 154 44.08 9.83 -7.75
N LEU A 155 42.88 9.92 -8.32
CA LEU A 155 42.11 8.76 -8.74
C LEU A 155 42.63 8.25 -10.09
N SER A 156 42.35 7.00 -10.42
CA SER A 156 42.59 6.44 -11.76
C SER A 156 41.57 6.95 -12.79
N ILE A 157 41.08 8.18 -12.62
CA ILE A 157 40.26 8.88 -13.60
C ILE A 157 41.25 9.57 -14.54
N PRO A 158 41.17 9.34 -15.87
CA PRO A 158 41.96 10.12 -16.83
C PRO A 158 41.80 11.61 -16.57
N LEU A 159 42.83 12.42 -16.86
CA LEU A 159 42.64 13.87 -16.92
C LEU A 159 41.39 14.16 -17.74
N TRP A 160 40.50 15.00 -17.20
CA TRP A 160 39.24 15.31 -17.84
C TRP A 160 39.45 16.50 -18.78
N PRO A 161 39.52 16.29 -20.11
CA PRO A 161 39.71 17.38 -21.06
C PRO A 161 38.40 18.17 -21.13
N MET A 162 38.34 19.24 -20.36
CA MET A 162 37.15 20.07 -20.25
C MET A 162 37.14 21.10 -21.39
N ALA A 163 36.18 20.94 -22.30
CA ALA A 163 35.96 21.88 -23.39
C ALA A 163 35.37 23.19 -22.87
N LYS A 164 35.78 24.31 -23.47
CA LYS A 164 35.21 25.63 -23.17
C LYS A 164 33.72 25.67 -23.51
N SER A 165 32.89 25.77 -22.49
CA SER A 165 31.43 25.65 -22.54
C SER A 165 30.75 26.70 -21.63
N ASP A 166 31.25 27.94 -21.65
CA ASP A 166 30.76 29.04 -20.80
C ASP A 166 29.22 29.15 -20.87
N GLY A 167 28.58 29.19 -19.71
CA GLY A 167 27.13 29.25 -19.56
C GLY A 167 26.41 27.89 -19.62
N ALA A 168 27.13 26.76 -19.54
CA ALA A 168 26.56 25.41 -19.58
C ALA A 168 27.06 24.50 -18.45
N TYR A 169 26.33 23.41 -18.20
CA TYR A 169 26.83 22.31 -17.37
C TYR A 169 27.80 21.46 -18.17
N ILE A 170 28.90 21.09 -17.51
CA ILE A 170 29.81 20.03 -17.94
C ILE A 170 29.68 18.85 -16.97
N THR A 171 29.85 17.63 -17.47
CA THR A 171 29.72 16.41 -16.66
C THR A 171 30.93 15.51 -16.81
N VAL A 172 31.26 14.81 -15.72
CA VAL A 172 32.31 13.80 -15.65
C VAL A 172 31.83 12.60 -14.86
N GLU A 173 32.12 11.41 -15.38
CA GLU A 173 31.76 10.18 -14.72
C GLU A 173 32.72 9.89 -13.55
N VAL A 174 32.14 9.60 -12.39
CA VAL A 174 32.83 9.30 -11.12
C VAL A 174 32.29 8.01 -10.48
N THR A 175 31.68 7.13 -11.28
CA THR A 175 30.98 5.90 -10.86
C THR A 175 31.76 5.10 -9.81
N SER A 176 33.01 4.72 -10.09
CA SER A 176 33.80 3.87 -9.17
C SER A 176 34.11 4.54 -7.83
N LEU A 177 34.25 5.86 -7.80
CA LEU A 177 34.49 6.60 -6.55
C LEU A 177 33.23 6.63 -5.69
N VAL A 178 32.08 6.91 -6.32
CA VAL A 178 30.79 6.98 -5.63
C VAL A 178 30.38 5.59 -5.14
N ASP A 179 30.58 4.55 -5.93
CA ASP A 179 30.38 3.16 -5.50
C ASP A 179 31.23 2.84 -4.26
N ALA A 180 32.52 3.19 -4.24
CA ALA A 180 33.38 2.98 -3.09
C ALA A 180 32.93 3.78 -1.85
N TRP A 181 32.43 5.01 -2.03
CA TRP A 181 31.87 5.81 -0.94
C TRP A 181 30.60 5.22 -0.34
N VAL A 182 29.73 4.63 -1.17
CA VAL A 182 28.45 4.04 -0.73
C VAL A 182 28.67 2.65 -0.13
N ASN A 183 29.48 1.80 -0.77
CA ASN A 183 29.58 0.37 -0.48
C ASN A 183 30.85 -0.04 0.29
N ALA A 184 31.80 0.88 0.48
CA ALA A 184 33.01 0.64 1.28
C ALA A 184 33.38 1.85 2.15
N PRO A 185 32.44 2.46 2.91
CA PRO A 185 32.66 3.73 3.61
C PRO A 185 33.77 3.67 4.68
N VAL A 186 34.07 2.48 5.22
CA VAL A 186 35.18 2.26 6.16
C VAL A 186 36.54 2.37 5.46
N ASN A 187 36.65 1.86 4.23
CA ASN A 187 37.90 1.87 3.45
C ASN A 187 38.07 3.17 2.66
N THR A 188 36.94 3.76 2.24
CA THR A 188 36.89 4.96 1.40
C THR A 188 35.88 5.95 1.99
N PRO A 189 36.21 6.64 3.10
CA PRO A 189 35.32 7.65 3.65
C PRO A 189 35.05 8.77 2.63
N ASN A 190 33.80 9.22 2.54
CA ASN A 190 33.42 10.33 1.68
C ASN A 190 33.76 11.66 2.34
N TYR A 191 34.93 12.20 2.02
CA TYR A 191 35.29 13.61 2.30
C TYR A 191 35.19 14.49 1.05
N GLY A 192 34.56 14.02 -0.03
CA GLY A 192 34.40 14.78 -1.26
C GLY A 192 35.59 14.75 -2.21
N ILE A 193 35.52 15.64 -3.21
CA ILE A 193 36.43 15.76 -4.34
C ILE A 193 37.17 17.09 -4.28
N GLU A 194 38.44 17.05 -4.65
CA GLU A 194 39.22 18.21 -5.03
C GLU A 194 39.35 18.30 -6.56
N LEU A 195 39.00 19.47 -7.11
CA LEU A 195 39.20 19.83 -8.51
C LEU A 195 40.42 20.73 -8.61
N THR A 196 41.39 20.33 -9.43
CA THR A 196 42.62 21.08 -9.69
C THR A 196 43.03 20.96 -11.15
N THR A 197 44.04 21.71 -11.58
CA THR A 197 44.63 21.63 -12.92
C THR A 197 46.14 21.85 -12.85
N ALA A 198 46.86 21.39 -13.87
CA ALA A 198 48.28 21.71 -14.08
C ALA A 198 48.51 22.58 -15.32
N ASP A 199 47.43 22.97 -16.02
CA ASP A 199 47.50 23.77 -17.23
C ASP A 199 47.80 25.22 -16.88
N ARG A 200 48.92 25.71 -17.42
CA ARG A 200 49.50 27.00 -17.04
C ARG A 200 48.75 28.16 -17.70
N GLY A 201 48.30 29.09 -16.87
CA GLY A 201 47.62 30.31 -17.32
C GLY A 201 46.13 30.13 -17.59
N ASP A 202 45.62 28.90 -17.43
CA ASP A 202 44.20 28.59 -17.59
C ASP A 202 43.44 28.77 -16.27
N ARG A 203 42.19 29.22 -16.39
CA ARG A 203 41.25 29.38 -15.26
C ARG A 203 39.84 29.01 -15.68
N VAL A 204 39.13 28.34 -14.78
CA VAL A 204 37.69 28.13 -14.88
C VAL A 204 36.98 28.56 -13.60
N ASP A 205 35.81 29.14 -13.80
CA ASP A 205 34.89 29.57 -12.76
C ASP A 205 33.65 28.67 -12.84
N PHE A 206 33.39 27.90 -11.78
CA PHE A 206 32.15 27.14 -11.62
C PHE A 206 31.22 27.86 -10.65
N ASP A 207 29.91 27.72 -10.82
CA ASP A 207 28.99 28.12 -9.74
C ASP A 207 29.18 27.20 -8.52
N SER A 208 29.11 27.79 -7.32
CA SER A 208 29.11 27.08 -6.02
C SER A 208 27.68 26.69 -5.58
N VAL A 209 27.55 26.11 -4.40
CA VAL A 209 26.27 25.89 -3.72
C VAL A 209 25.54 27.21 -3.37
N GLU A 210 26.27 28.32 -3.16
CA GLU A 210 25.72 29.68 -3.05
C GLU A 210 25.41 30.34 -4.42
N GLY A 211 25.83 29.69 -5.51
CA GLY A 211 25.60 30.12 -6.88
C GLY A 211 24.16 29.94 -7.37
N ARG A 212 23.90 30.37 -8.62
CA ARG A 212 22.57 30.25 -9.25
C ARG A 212 22.34 28.84 -9.81
N PHE A 213 23.37 28.26 -10.41
CA PHE A 213 23.35 26.95 -11.05
C PHE A 213 24.26 26.00 -10.27
N LYS A 214 23.71 25.46 -9.17
CA LYS A 214 24.46 24.66 -8.21
C LYS A 214 25.11 23.43 -8.86
N PRO A 215 26.32 23.05 -8.44
CA PRO A 215 26.87 21.73 -8.74
C PRO A 215 25.89 20.62 -8.31
N TYR A 216 26.06 19.43 -8.88
CA TYR A 216 25.31 18.25 -8.45
C TYR A 216 26.10 16.98 -8.69
N LEU A 217 25.74 15.94 -7.96
CA LEU A 217 26.11 14.56 -8.25
C LEU A 217 24.83 13.81 -8.64
N ALA A 218 24.76 13.32 -9.88
CA ALA A 218 23.70 12.45 -10.33
C ALA A 218 24.15 11.00 -10.15
N VAL A 219 23.43 10.21 -9.35
CA VAL A 219 23.76 8.81 -9.06
C VAL A 219 22.61 7.93 -9.52
N GLU A 220 22.93 7.04 -10.45
CA GLU A 220 22.07 5.96 -10.94
C GLU A 220 22.41 4.68 -10.18
N PHE A 221 21.42 4.06 -9.52
CA PHE A 221 21.60 2.83 -8.75
C PHE A 221 20.33 1.98 -8.66
N SER A 222 20.49 0.70 -8.32
CA SER A 222 19.39 -0.17 -7.88
C SER A 222 19.49 -0.44 -6.39
N LEU A 223 18.34 -0.59 -5.72
CA LEU A 223 18.28 -0.88 -4.29
C LEU A 223 18.89 -2.26 -3.98
N PRO A 224 19.40 -2.46 -2.74
CA PRO A 224 19.65 -3.79 -2.24
C PRO A 224 18.34 -4.60 -2.18
N PRO A 225 18.41 -5.94 -2.09
CA PRO A 225 17.23 -6.78 -2.05
C PRO A 225 16.29 -6.47 -0.88
N ILE A 226 15.00 -6.66 -1.09
CA ILE A 226 13.98 -6.61 -0.04
C ILE A 226 13.59 -8.05 0.30
N ARG A 227 13.52 -8.38 1.60
CA ARG A 227 13.20 -9.72 2.08
C ARG A 227 12.05 -9.69 3.07
N VAL A 228 11.06 -10.55 2.89
CA VAL A 228 10.01 -10.80 3.87
C VAL A 228 10.47 -11.88 4.85
N CYS A 229 10.31 -11.60 6.14
CA CYS A 229 10.76 -12.46 7.23
C CYS A 229 9.60 -12.80 8.16
N VAL A 230 9.48 -14.08 8.53
CA VAL A 230 8.59 -14.50 9.63
C VAL A 230 9.22 -14.12 10.96
N ASP A 231 8.51 -13.31 11.74
CA ASP A 231 8.82 -12.83 13.10
C ASP A 231 10.18 -12.11 13.30
N HIS A 232 10.14 -10.94 13.95
CA HIS A 232 11.27 -10.05 14.32
C HIS A 232 12.20 -9.58 13.16
N SER A 233 12.75 -8.37 13.28
CA SER A 233 13.69 -7.81 12.29
C SER A 233 15.13 -8.32 12.46
N GLU A 234 15.47 -8.90 13.62
CA GLU A 234 16.84 -9.26 13.99
C GLU A 234 17.30 -10.59 13.38
N PHE A 235 16.41 -11.59 13.31
CA PHE A 235 16.65 -12.88 12.67
C PHE A 235 15.62 -13.08 11.57
N CYS A 236 16.06 -13.32 10.34
CA CYS A 236 15.14 -13.54 9.24
C CYS A 236 14.93 -15.04 9.02
N GLU A 237 13.76 -15.55 9.38
CA GLU A 237 13.24 -16.78 8.79
C GLU A 237 12.54 -16.43 7.46
N PRO A 238 13.03 -16.90 6.30
CA PRO A 238 12.47 -16.57 5.00
C PRO A 238 10.97 -16.86 4.85
N ALA A 239 10.19 -15.84 4.47
CA ALA A 239 8.77 -15.99 4.17
C ALA A 239 8.54 -16.15 2.67
N GLY A 240 8.56 -17.39 2.17
CA GLY A 240 8.34 -17.66 0.75
C GLY A 240 6.87 -17.59 0.31
N GLY A 241 6.62 -17.10 -0.90
CA GLY A 241 5.26 -16.94 -1.44
C GLY A 241 4.43 -15.83 -0.80
N ALA A 242 5.07 -14.94 -0.03
CA ALA A 242 4.44 -13.77 0.55
C ALA A 242 3.91 -12.84 -0.54
N THR A 243 2.82 -12.13 -0.24
CA THR A 243 2.38 -10.96 -1.02
C THR A 243 3.00 -9.74 -0.39
N VAL A 244 3.67 -8.91 -1.19
CA VAL A 244 4.14 -7.59 -0.78
C VAL A 244 3.39 -6.54 -1.57
N VAL A 245 2.90 -5.51 -0.90
CA VAL A 245 2.14 -4.43 -1.54
C VAL A 245 2.79 -3.10 -1.25
N ASN A 246 2.99 -2.31 -2.30
CA ASN A 246 3.41 -0.94 -2.23
C ASN A 246 2.20 -0.02 -2.00
N LEU A 247 2.07 0.48 -0.77
CA LEU A 247 0.96 1.34 -0.36
C LEU A 247 1.03 2.75 -0.98
N THR A 248 2.21 3.17 -1.47
CA THR A 248 2.41 4.48 -2.07
C THR A 248 2.05 4.50 -3.57
N GLN A 249 2.26 3.39 -4.27
CA GLN A 249 2.08 3.28 -5.72
C GLN A 249 0.77 2.58 -6.11
N GLY A 250 -0.35 3.05 -5.57
CA GLY A 250 -1.69 2.55 -5.96
C GLY A 250 -1.93 1.06 -5.63
N GLY A 251 -1.19 0.50 -4.68
CA GLY A 251 -1.38 -0.89 -4.23
C GLY A 251 -0.73 -1.94 -5.13
N GLN A 252 0.33 -1.59 -5.88
CA GLN A 252 1.04 -2.58 -6.70
C GLN A 252 1.54 -3.76 -5.85
N GLU A 253 1.25 -4.97 -6.31
CA GLU A 253 1.60 -6.22 -5.62
C GLU A 253 2.84 -6.90 -6.23
N TYR A 254 3.60 -7.55 -5.37
CA TYR A 254 4.78 -8.35 -5.66
C TYR A 254 4.69 -9.68 -4.90
N LYS A 255 5.48 -10.66 -5.34
CA LYS A 255 5.59 -11.98 -4.68
C LYS A 255 7.00 -12.25 -4.22
N THR A 256 7.17 -13.06 -3.19
CA THR A 256 8.49 -13.53 -2.77
C THR A 256 8.84 -14.90 -3.32
N ASP A 257 10.15 -15.13 -3.55
CA ASP A 257 10.71 -16.45 -3.82
C ASP A 257 10.75 -17.33 -2.56
N ILE A 258 11.29 -18.54 -2.65
CA ILE A 258 11.41 -19.45 -1.49
C ILE A 258 12.31 -18.91 -0.36
N ASN A 259 13.20 -17.97 -0.67
CA ASN A 259 14.08 -17.32 0.30
C ASN A 259 13.47 -16.02 0.83
N GLY A 260 12.19 -15.74 0.54
CA GLY A 260 11.52 -14.52 0.98
C GLY A 260 11.97 -13.26 0.25
N LEU A 261 12.80 -13.36 -0.79
CA LEU A 261 13.22 -12.21 -1.59
C LEU A 261 12.07 -11.75 -2.48
N VAL A 262 11.79 -10.44 -2.47
CA VAL A 262 10.77 -9.84 -3.34
C VAL A 262 11.22 -9.97 -4.80
N LEU A 263 10.37 -10.57 -5.62
CA LEU A 263 10.57 -10.72 -7.06
C LEU A 263 10.07 -9.49 -7.79
N ASP A 264 10.72 -9.16 -8.91
CA ASP A 264 10.38 -8.03 -9.77
C ASP A 264 10.26 -6.69 -9.00
N ASP A 265 11.07 -6.54 -7.94
CA ASP A 265 11.08 -5.38 -7.03
C ASP A 265 11.64 -4.10 -7.66
N GLY A 266 11.97 -4.15 -8.95
CA GLY A 266 12.54 -3.04 -9.71
C GLY A 266 11.72 -1.76 -9.62
N ALA A 267 10.39 -1.82 -9.57
CA ALA A 267 9.54 -0.63 -9.48
C ALA A 267 9.48 0.00 -8.07
N ILE A 268 10.01 -0.66 -7.05
CA ILE A 268 10.06 -0.14 -5.68
C ILE A 268 11.16 0.94 -5.58
N ARG A 269 10.80 2.09 -5.02
CA ARG A 269 11.63 3.30 -4.94
C ARG A 269 11.86 3.74 -3.49
N LEU A 270 12.91 4.51 -3.28
CA LEU A 270 13.06 5.24 -2.01
C LEU A 270 11.85 6.15 -1.76
N GLY A 271 11.33 6.13 -0.54
CA GLY A 271 10.11 6.85 -0.15
C GLY A 271 8.83 6.01 -0.23
N ASP A 272 8.87 4.82 -0.81
CA ASP A 272 7.73 3.90 -0.80
C ASP A 272 7.46 3.33 0.59
N SER A 273 6.24 2.83 0.80
CA SER A 273 5.81 2.18 2.05
C SER A 273 5.26 0.80 1.74
N LEU A 274 5.83 -0.23 2.35
CA LEU A 274 5.53 -1.63 2.03
C LEU A 274 4.75 -2.32 3.15
N PHE A 275 3.83 -3.19 2.75
CA PHE A 275 3.10 -4.10 3.61
C PHE A 275 3.24 -5.52 3.07
N ALA A 276 3.48 -6.51 3.92
CA ALA A 276 3.48 -7.91 3.52
C ALA A 276 2.39 -8.72 4.22
N SER A 277 1.90 -9.74 3.52
CA SER A 277 1.06 -10.79 4.07
C SER A 277 1.48 -12.17 3.59
N VAL A 278 1.33 -13.17 4.46
CA VAL A 278 1.63 -14.57 4.19
C VAL A 278 0.47 -15.41 4.68
N PHE A 279 -0.04 -16.30 3.84
CA PHE A 279 -1.05 -17.26 4.26
C PHE A 279 -0.44 -18.21 5.31
N ALA A 280 -1.05 -18.28 6.48
CA ALA A 280 -0.62 -19.19 7.54
C ALA A 280 -1.36 -20.53 7.42
N GLU A 281 -2.65 -20.54 7.73
CA GLU A 281 -3.47 -21.75 7.68
C GLU A 281 -4.97 -21.46 7.50
N PRO A 282 -5.75 -22.42 6.96
CA PRO A 282 -7.20 -22.30 6.94
C PRO A 282 -7.79 -22.69 8.30
N ILE A 283 -8.73 -21.90 8.84
CA ILE A 283 -9.44 -22.23 10.08
C ILE A 283 -10.70 -23.04 9.79
N ARG A 284 -11.50 -22.55 8.84
CA ARG A 284 -12.73 -23.19 8.35
C ARG A 284 -13.05 -22.62 6.96
N PRO A 285 -13.99 -23.21 6.20
CA PRO A 285 -14.38 -22.65 4.91
C PRO A 285 -14.74 -21.16 5.01
N GLY A 286 -14.06 -20.34 4.24
CA GLY A 286 -14.22 -18.88 4.22
C GLY A 286 -13.58 -18.14 5.40
N LEU A 287 -12.78 -18.78 6.26
CA LEU A 287 -11.99 -18.10 7.30
C LEU A 287 -10.55 -18.62 7.30
N ASN A 288 -9.61 -17.72 7.03
CA ASN A 288 -8.19 -18.04 6.89
C ASN A 288 -7.35 -17.16 7.81
N GLN A 289 -6.22 -17.68 8.28
CA GLN A 289 -5.23 -16.91 9.03
C GLN A 289 -4.08 -16.45 8.14
N TYR A 290 -3.62 -15.23 8.41
CA TYR A 290 -2.48 -14.63 7.73
C TYR A 290 -1.51 -14.05 8.76
N CYS A 291 -0.22 -14.22 8.49
CA CYS A 291 0.81 -13.40 9.11
C CYS A 291 0.92 -12.10 8.31
N VAL A 292 1.02 -10.96 9.00
CA VAL A 292 1.07 -9.65 8.32
C VAL A 292 2.11 -8.73 8.93
N THR A 293 2.57 -7.77 8.14
CA THR A 293 3.35 -6.66 8.67
C THR A 293 2.45 -5.77 9.53
N ARG A 294 2.72 -5.69 10.84
CA ARG A 294 1.91 -4.88 11.77
C ARG A 294 1.94 -3.38 11.49
N ARG A 295 3.06 -2.86 10.98
CA ARG A 295 3.24 -1.45 10.63
C ARG A 295 3.98 -1.38 9.30
N ALA A 296 3.47 -0.60 8.36
CA ALA A 296 4.08 -0.47 7.05
C ALA A 296 5.55 -0.02 7.17
N VAL A 297 6.41 -0.61 6.36
CA VAL A 297 7.85 -0.36 6.42
C VAL A 297 8.23 0.59 5.29
N ALA A 298 8.80 1.73 5.66
CA ALA A 298 9.30 2.69 4.70
C ALA A 298 10.57 2.18 3.99
N VAL A 299 10.64 2.38 2.68
CA VAL A 299 11.82 2.12 1.86
C VAL A 299 12.72 3.35 1.95
N VAL A 300 13.59 3.37 2.96
CA VAL A 300 14.56 4.45 3.21
C VAL A 300 15.92 3.85 3.52
N ALA A 301 16.99 4.55 3.18
CA ALA A 301 18.37 4.05 3.34
C ALA A 301 18.67 3.52 4.75
N SER A 302 18.16 4.16 5.79
CA SER A 302 18.37 3.73 7.18
C SER A 302 17.73 2.39 7.55
N ASN A 303 16.76 1.90 6.76
CA ASN A 303 16.08 0.62 7.01
C ASN A 303 16.77 -0.56 6.29
N PHE A 304 17.71 -0.27 5.39
CA PHE A 304 18.58 -1.29 4.81
C PHE A 304 19.72 -1.58 5.80
N VAL A 305 19.79 -2.82 6.27
CA VAL A 305 20.73 -3.23 7.31
C VAL A 305 21.66 -4.33 6.80
N PRO A 306 22.92 -4.38 7.26
CA PRO A 306 23.83 -5.46 6.91
C PRO A 306 23.25 -6.84 7.24
N SER A 307 23.26 -7.75 6.27
CA SER A 307 22.85 -9.15 6.40
C SER A 307 23.95 -10.04 5.78
N ASP A 308 24.17 -11.27 6.23
CA ASP A 308 25.09 -12.16 5.51
C ASP A 308 24.37 -12.68 4.25
N PRO A 309 24.83 -12.41 3.00
CA PRO A 309 26.15 -11.90 2.59
C PRO A 309 26.21 -10.43 2.10
N GLY A 310 25.19 -9.60 2.26
CA GLY A 310 25.18 -8.19 1.82
C GLY A 310 24.41 -7.21 2.71
N THR A 311 23.55 -6.40 2.10
CA THR A 311 22.64 -5.49 2.80
C THR A 311 21.24 -5.75 2.27
N GLU A 312 20.22 -5.71 3.12
CA GLU A 312 18.83 -5.92 2.71
C GLU A 312 17.87 -5.06 3.53
N LEU A 313 16.69 -4.79 2.97
CA LEU A 313 15.54 -4.30 3.73
C LEU A 313 14.71 -5.50 4.18
N ARG A 314 14.51 -5.64 5.50
CA ARG A 314 13.66 -6.69 6.07
C ARG A 314 12.25 -6.17 6.30
N LEU A 315 11.27 -6.87 5.73
CA LEU A 315 9.85 -6.64 5.92
C LEU A 315 9.28 -7.75 6.83
N PRO A 316 9.17 -7.52 8.15
CA PRO A 316 8.71 -8.55 9.07
C PRO A 316 7.20 -8.77 8.91
N VAL A 317 6.78 -10.03 8.94
CA VAL A 317 5.40 -10.44 9.17
C VAL A 317 5.27 -11.08 10.53
N ASP A 318 4.22 -10.74 11.27
CA ASP A 318 3.94 -11.28 12.59
C ASP A 318 3.04 -12.51 12.48
N CYS A 319 3.58 -13.67 12.83
CA CYS A 319 2.85 -14.93 12.89
C CYS A 319 2.37 -15.29 14.31
N MET A 320 2.87 -14.59 15.33
CA MET A 320 2.46 -14.80 16.73
C MET A 320 1.09 -14.19 17.03
N THR A 321 0.70 -13.14 16.31
CA THR A 321 -0.67 -12.59 16.33
C THR A 321 -1.21 -12.48 14.92
N THR A 322 -1.63 -13.62 14.37
CA THR A 322 -2.22 -13.70 13.03
C THR A 322 -3.48 -12.84 12.90
N VAL A 323 -3.78 -12.45 11.67
CA VAL A 323 -5.04 -11.83 11.27
C VAL A 323 -5.97 -12.89 10.70
N ALA A 324 -7.22 -12.91 11.15
CA ALA A 324 -8.27 -13.73 10.58
C ALA A 324 -9.00 -13.00 9.45
N LEU A 325 -8.92 -13.54 8.23
CA LEU A 325 -9.62 -13.02 7.05
C LEU A 325 -10.89 -13.82 6.80
N GLN A 326 -12.04 -13.17 6.95
CA GLN A 326 -13.36 -13.75 6.68
C GLN A 326 -13.81 -13.39 5.27
N ASP A 327 -14.00 -14.41 4.42
CA ASP A 327 -14.65 -14.27 3.13
C ASP A 327 -16.14 -13.98 3.33
N LEU A 328 -16.71 -13.13 2.48
CA LEU A 328 -18.13 -12.80 2.51
C LEU A 328 -18.78 -12.91 1.13
N VAL A 329 -20.07 -13.22 1.14
CA VAL A 329 -20.95 -13.14 -0.02
C VAL A 329 -21.97 -12.02 0.20
N VAL A 330 -21.93 -11.03 -0.68
CA VAL A 330 -22.89 -9.93 -0.76
C VAL A 330 -23.86 -10.23 -1.88
N SER A 331 -25.17 -10.19 -1.61
CA SER A 331 -26.21 -10.21 -2.64
C SER A 331 -26.71 -8.78 -2.83
N SER A 332 -26.42 -8.20 -3.99
CA SER A 332 -26.91 -6.88 -4.38
C SER A 332 -28.28 -7.00 -5.04
N GLN A 333 -29.22 -6.19 -4.60
CA GLN A 333 -30.58 -6.15 -5.14
C GLN A 333 -30.59 -5.65 -6.59
N SER A 334 -29.63 -4.81 -6.98
CA SER A 334 -29.47 -4.30 -8.35
C SER A 334 -28.32 -5.01 -9.09
N TYR A 335 -28.34 -4.89 -10.41
CA TYR A 335 -27.13 -5.01 -11.22
C TYR A 335 -26.31 -3.73 -10.99
N VAL A 336 -25.01 -3.87 -10.76
CA VAL A 336 -24.11 -2.76 -10.37
C VAL A 336 -23.14 -2.44 -11.49
N GLU A 337 -22.77 -3.44 -12.30
CA GLU A 337 -21.82 -3.31 -13.40
C GLU A 337 -22.34 -2.50 -14.61
N ASP A 338 -23.59 -2.05 -14.62
CA ASP A 338 -24.08 -1.05 -15.56
C ASP A 338 -23.62 0.39 -15.24
N ASP A 339 -23.04 0.61 -14.05
CA ASP A 339 -22.44 1.87 -13.63
C ASP A 339 -21.00 1.64 -13.09
N PRO A 340 -19.96 1.91 -13.91
CA PRO A 340 -18.57 1.74 -13.49
C PRO A 340 -18.18 2.56 -12.25
N ALA A 341 -18.77 3.74 -12.03
CA ALA A 341 -18.48 4.55 -10.85
C ALA A 341 -19.09 3.93 -9.59
N ARG A 342 -20.23 3.26 -9.72
CA ARG A 342 -20.85 2.50 -8.62
C ARG A 342 -20.06 1.25 -8.27
N VAL A 343 -19.51 0.54 -9.26
CA VAL A 343 -18.61 -0.59 -9.03
C VAL A 343 -17.39 -0.16 -8.24
N GLU A 344 -16.75 0.93 -8.66
CA GLU A 344 -15.53 1.43 -8.01
C GLU A 344 -15.80 1.94 -6.59
N SER A 345 -16.86 2.74 -6.40
CA SER A 345 -17.23 3.24 -5.07
C SER A 345 -17.65 2.12 -4.11
N LEU A 346 -18.42 1.12 -4.56
CA LEU A 346 -18.79 -0.02 -3.72
C LEU A 346 -17.56 -0.87 -3.35
N ARG A 347 -16.66 -1.11 -4.31
CA ARG A 347 -15.39 -1.80 -4.07
C ARG A 347 -14.55 -1.07 -3.02
N ALA A 348 -14.34 0.23 -3.21
CA ALA A 348 -13.58 1.06 -2.29
C ALA A 348 -14.21 1.05 -0.89
N ASN A 349 -15.53 1.20 -0.79
CA ASN A 349 -16.24 1.20 0.49
C ASN A 349 -16.17 -0.15 1.22
N ILE A 350 -16.26 -1.28 0.51
CA ILE A 350 -16.10 -2.61 1.13
C ILE A 350 -14.67 -2.81 1.63
N ILE A 351 -13.67 -2.41 0.84
CA ILE A 351 -12.26 -2.44 1.26
C ILE A 351 -12.09 -1.59 2.51
N ARG A 352 -12.51 -0.32 2.49
CA ARG A 352 -12.47 0.60 3.65
C ARG A 352 -13.19 0.05 4.87
N ALA A 353 -14.33 -0.61 4.72
CA ALA A 353 -15.02 -1.27 5.83
C ALA A 353 -14.17 -2.38 6.45
N SER A 354 -13.46 -3.16 5.64
CA SER A 354 -12.48 -4.11 6.16
C SER A 354 -11.32 -3.43 6.88
N GLU A 355 -10.88 -2.27 6.40
CA GLU A 355 -9.81 -1.50 7.08
C GLU A 355 -10.26 -1.04 8.46
N TYR A 356 -11.50 -0.57 8.58
CA TYR A 356 -12.09 -0.24 9.89
C TYR A 356 -12.28 -1.47 10.77
N LEU A 357 -12.71 -2.61 10.23
CA LEU A 357 -12.81 -3.85 11.00
C LEU A 357 -11.43 -4.30 11.53
N TYR A 358 -10.39 -4.13 10.70
CA TYR A 358 -9.01 -4.39 11.07
C TYR A 358 -8.54 -3.48 12.20
N ASP A 359 -8.83 -2.19 12.11
CA ASP A 359 -8.52 -1.21 13.16
C ASP A 359 -9.31 -1.47 14.45
N PHE A 360 -10.63 -1.66 14.37
CA PHE A 360 -11.52 -1.93 15.52
C PHE A 360 -11.07 -3.17 16.30
N THR A 361 -10.51 -4.15 15.60
CA THR A 361 -10.01 -5.39 16.20
C THR A 361 -8.51 -5.37 16.51
N GLU A 362 -7.87 -4.19 16.49
CA GLU A 362 -6.44 -4.02 16.80
C GLU A 362 -5.55 -4.96 15.96
N GLY A 363 -5.92 -5.10 14.69
CA GLY A 363 -5.27 -5.95 13.72
C GLY A 363 -5.54 -7.45 13.88
N ARG A 364 -6.75 -7.88 14.31
CA ARG A 364 -7.08 -9.31 14.48
C ARG A 364 -8.05 -9.87 13.44
N PHE A 365 -8.92 -9.05 12.86
CA PHE A 365 -9.88 -9.47 11.84
C PHE A 365 -9.91 -8.51 10.67
N ALA A 366 -10.03 -9.05 9.46
CA ALA A 366 -10.35 -8.31 8.27
C ALA A 366 -11.20 -9.18 7.34
N LEU A 367 -11.61 -8.63 6.21
CA LEU A 367 -12.28 -9.38 5.15
C LEU A 367 -11.25 -9.93 4.17
N GLY A 368 -11.46 -11.17 3.76
CA GLY A 368 -10.70 -11.81 2.68
C GLY A 368 -11.31 -11.50 1.32
N THR A 369 -11.78 -12.52 0.63
CA THR A 369 -12.53 -12.34 -0.62
C THR A 369 -13.98 -11.99 -0.34
N VAL A 370 -14.43 -10.84 -0.86
CA VAL A 370 -15.84 -10.44 -0.85
C VAL A 370 -16.42 -10.63 -2.26
N ARG A 371 -17.36 -11.57 -2.38
CA ARG A 371 -18.06 -11.88 -3.64
C ARG A 371 -19.37 -11.12 -3.71
N VAL A 372 -19.51 -10.25 -4.68
CA VAL A 372 -20.73 -9.48 -4.94
C VAL A 372 -21.53 -10.18 -6.02
N ARG A 373 -22.55 -10.94 -5.60
CA ARG A 373 -23.63 -11.42 -6.46
C ARG A 373 -24.57 -10.28 -6.76
N GLN A 374 -25.14 -10.28 -7.94
CA GLN A 374 -25.91 -9.14 -8.43
C GLN A 374 -27.36 -9.56 -8.74
N ASN A 375 -28.21 -8.56 -8.97
CA ASN A 375 -29.55 -8.78 -9.47
C ASN A 375 -30.47 -9.62 -8.54
N GLY A 376 -30.16 -9.67 -7.24
CA GLY A 376 -30.85 -10.45 -6.22
C GLY A 376 -30.48 -11.94 -6.19
N GLU A 377 -29.42 -12.36 -6.86
CA GLU A 377 -28.99 -13.76 -6.83
C GLU A 377 -28.58 -14.20 -5.42
N GLY A 378 -29.19 -15.28 -4.94
CA GLY A 378 -28.96 -15.77 -3.57
C GLY A 378 -29.50 -14.87 -2.46
N TRP A 379 -30.40 -13.92 -2.77
CA TRP A 379 -30.91 -12.94 -1.79
C TRP A 379 -31.43 -13.56 -0.49
N ASP A 380 -32.19 -14.65 -0.60
CA ASP A 380 -32.77 -15.40 0.54
C ASP A 380 -32.00 -16.67 0.92
N ALA A 381 -30.79 -16.86 0.38
CA ALA A 381 -29.98 -18.05 0.61
C ALA A 381 -29.23 -17.99 1.96
N LEU A 382 -29.97 -18.13 3.06
CA LEU A 382 -29.45 -18.17 4.43
C LEU A 382 -28.26 -19.14 4.55
N GLY A 383 -27.20 -18.71 5.24
CA GLY A 383 -25.96 -19.48 5.42
C GLY A 383 -25.00 -19.45 4.23
N THR A 384 -25.38 -18.87 3.09
CA THR A 384 -24.49 -18.69 1.92
C THR A 384 -24.40 -17.26 1.40
N THR A 385 -25.33 -16.40 1.81
CA THR A 385 -25.27 -14.94 1.66
C THR A 385 -25.05 -14.36 3.05
N ASN A 386 -24.04 -13.51 3.22
CA ASN A 386 -23.70 -12.89 4.49
C ASN A 386 -24.27 -11.46 4.60
N MET A 387 -24.38 -10.78 3.46
CA MET A 387 -24.83 -9.40 3.39
C MET A 387 -25.84 -9.17 2.26
N ARG A 388 -26.87 -8.38 2.55
CA ARG A 388 -27.85 -7.88 1.59
C ARG A 388 -27.59 -6.41 1.32
N LEU A 389 -27.32 -6.08 0.06
CA LEU A 389 -27.16 -4.71 -0.38
C LEU A 389 -28.45 -4.24 -1.08
N TYR A 390 -29.21 -3.41 -0.39
CA TYR A 390 -30.48 -2.87 -0.85
C TYR A 390 -30.25 -1.67 -1.78
N THR A 391 -31.17 -1.42 -2.71
CA THR A 391 -31.17 -0.18 -3.52
C THR A 391 -31.67 1.05 -2.76
N SER A 392 -31.96 0.91 -1.47
CA SER A 392 -32.47 1.99 -0.63
C SER A 392 -31.35 2.93 -0.22
N ASN A 393 -31.58 4.23 -0.33
CA ASN A 393 -30.69 5.28 0.16
C ASN A 393 -31.05 5.78 1.56
N THR A 394 -32.04 5.18 2.20
CA THR A 394 -32.54 5.55 3.53
C THR A 394 -32.64 4.35 4.47
N LEU A 395 -32.11 3.18 4.06
CA LEU A 395 -32.07 2.02 4.94
C LEU A 395 -31.06 2.28 6.05
N HIS A 396 -31.51 2.15 7.30
CA HIS A 396 -30.63 2.11 8.45
C HIS A 396 -29.86 0.78 8.43
N PRO A 397 -28.52 0.79 8.47
CA PRO A 397 -27.70 -0.42 8.59
C PRO A 397 -28.16 -1.29 9.76
N ASN A 398 -28.20 -2.60 9.56
CA ASN A 398 -28.50 -3.51 10.66
C ASN A 398 -27.96 -4.92 10.40
N ALA A 399 -27.63 -5.63 11.46
CA ALA A 399 -27.17 -6.99 11.40
C ALA A 399 -27.86 -7.89 12.43
N ASN A 400 -28.00 -9.17 12.09
CA ASN A 400 -28.29 -10.19 13.08
C ASN A 400 -27.01 -10.45 13.91
N ILE A 401 -27.06 -10.17 15.21
CA ILE A 401 -25.96 -10.44 16.12
C ILE A 401 -25.65 -11.95 16.09
N GLY A 402 -24.38 -12.31 15.89
CA GLY A 402 -23.95 -13.69 15.72
C GLY A 402 -24.53 -14.39 14.49
N GLY A 403 -25.05 -13.64 13.52
CA GLY A 403 -25.75 -14.17 12.34
C GLY A 403 -24.90 -15.05 11.42
N ILE A 404 -23.58 -15.10 11.64
CA ILE A 404 -22.63 -15.97 10.92
C ILE A 404 -22.85 -17.46 11.20
N VAL A 405 -23.56 -17.81 12.27
CA VAL A 405 -23.86 -19.21 12.59
C VAL A 405 -24.70 -19.87 11.48
N THR A 406 -24.53 -21.18 11.30
CA THR A 406 -25.24 -21.97 10.28
C THR A 406 -26.49 -22.66 10.83
N GLY A 407 -26.70 -22.60 12.14
CA GLY A 407 -27.89 -23.08 12.84
C GLY A 407 -28.04 -22.39 14.19
N GLU A 408 -29.16 -22.64 14.88
CA GLU A 408 -29.38 -22.10 16.21
C GLU A 408 -28.25 -22.53 17.17
N THR A 409 -27.55 -21.56 17.75
CA THR A 409 -26.34 -21.77 18.55
C THR A 409 -26.43 -20.99 19.87
N PRO A 410 -26.51 -21.67 21.03
CA PRO A 410 -26.48 -21.01 22.34
C PRO A 410 -25.18 -20.22 22.56
N ASP A 411 -25.24 -19.20 23.42
CA ASP A 411 -24.06 -18.47 23.85
C ASP A 411 -23.01 -19.38 24.50
N ILE A 412 -21.72 -19.03 24.32
CA ILE A 412 -20.57 -19.73 24.90
C ILE A 412 -20.63 -19.82 26.43
N ALA A 413 -21.28 -18.88 27.11
CA ALA A 413 -21.50 -18.89 28.54
C ALA A 413 -22.90 -19.44 28.86
N PRO A 414 -23.02 -20.59 29.54
CA PRO A 414 -24.33 -21.18 29.88
C PRO A 414 -25.22 -20.29 30.76
N THR A 415 -24.65 -19.27 31.40
CA THR A 415 -25.36 -18.29 32.23
C THR A 415 -26.02 -17.18 31.40
N VAL A 416 -25.65 -17.04 30.12
CA VAL A 416 -26.23 -16.08 29.18
C VAL A 416 -27.32 -16.79 28.39
N ALA A 417 -28.58 -16.42 28.63
CA ALA A 417 -29.75 -17.03 28.01
C ALA A 417 -30.02 -16.45 26.59
N ILE A 418 -29.02 -16.54 25.71
CA ILE A 418 -29.09 -16.07 24.33
C ILE A 418 -28.78 -17.23 23.39
N SER A 419 -29.50 -17.27 22.28
CA SER A 419 -29.28 -18.22 21.19
C SER A 419 -29.18 -17.45 19.88
N TYR A 420 -28.09 -17.60 19.16
CA TYR A 420 -27.81 -16.95 17.90
C TYR A 420 -28.40 -17.77 16.75
N THR A 421 -28.93 -17.10 15.74
CA THR A 421 -29.55 -17.77 14.58
C THR A 421 -28.96 -17.25 13.28
N PRO A 422 -28.94 -18.06 12.20
CA PRO A 422 -28.42 -17.61 10.92
C PRO A 422 -29.13 -16.35 10.43
N GLY A 423 -28.36 -15.39 9.94
CA GLY A 423 -28.90 -14.09 9.52
C GLY A 423 -28.02 -13.38 8.50
N TYR A 424 -28.21 -12.07 8.39
CA TYR A 424 -27.51 -11.22 7.43
C TYR A 424 -27.08 -9.90 8.06
N VAL A 425 -26.11 -9.25 7.41
CA VAL A 425 -25.95 -7.79 7.44
C VAL A 425 -26.83 -7.17 6.35
N SER A 426 -27.49 -6.05 6.63
CA SER A 426 -28.28 -5.30 5.66
C SER A 426 -27.72 -3.89 5.54
N MET A 427 -27.34 -3.51 4.32
CA MET A 427 -26.86 -2.16 4.01
C MET A 427 -27.70 -1.55 2.90
N GLY A 428 -27.94 -0.24 2.98
CA GLY A 428 -28.42 0.55 1.85
C GLY A 428 -27.32 0.80 0.82
N SER A 429 -27.72 1.25 -0.37
CA SER A 429 -26.81 1.75 -1.40
C SER A 429 -26.13 3.06 -1.00
N TYR A 430 -26.67 3.75 0.01
CA TYR A 430 -26.13 4.96 0.60
C TYR A 430 -26.44 4.99 2.09
N TRP A 431 -25.52 5.56 2.87
CA TRP A 431 -25.66 5.79 4.30
C TRP A 431 -24.79 6.98 4.74
N ASN A 432 -25.29 7.76 5.69
CA ASN A 432 -24.48 8.63 6.54
C ASN A 432 -25.06 8.60 7.97
N ARG A 433 -24.25 8.97 8.97
CA ARG A 433 -24.61 8.91 10.39
C ARG A 433 -25.82 9.75 10.81
N PHE A 434 -26.29 10.66 9.94
CA PHE A 434 -27.48 11.48 10.18
C PHE A 434 -28.74 10.93 9.50
N GLY A 435 -28.63 9.85 8.73
CA GLY A 435 -29.74 9.27 7.96
C GLY A 435 -30.25 10.20 6.84
N THR A 436 -29.48 11.24 6.49
CA THR A 436 -29.87 12.25 5.50
C THR A 436 -29.76 11.65 4.10
N PRO A 437 -30.79 11.72 3.24
CA PRO A 437 -30.71 11.23 1.86
C PRO A 437 -29.58 11.88 1.05
N PRO A 438 -29.09 11.21 -0.01
CA PRO A 438 -28.04 11.76 -0.86
C PRO A 438 -28.47 13.10 -1.49
N ASN A 439 -27.48 13.98 -1.73
CA ASN A 439 -27.67 15.34 -2.25
C ASN A 439 -28.43 16.32 -1.34
N GLN A 440 -28.68 15.96 -0.09
CA GLN A 440 -29.20 16.88 0.91
C GLN A 440 -28.09 17.35 1.86
N VAL A 441 -28.24 18.58 2.38
CA VAL A 441 -27.27 19.18 3.29
C VAL A 441 -27.45 18.58 4.68
N ASN A 442 -26.38 18.02 5.23
CA ASN A 442 -26.34 17.59 6.63
C ASN A 442 -26.18 18.81 7.55
N ILE A 443 -27.08 18.95 8.52
CA ILE A 443 -27.04 20.02 9.53
C ILE A 443 -26.98 19.37 10.91
N TYR A 444 -25.92 19.65 11.66
CA TYR A 444 -25.75 19.18 13.04
C TYR A 444 -25.58 20.38 13.96
N GLN A 445 -26.41 20.46 15.01
CA GLN A 445 -26.41 21.56 15.98
C GLN A 445 -26.43 22.96 15.33
N GLY A 446 -27.19 23.11 14.23
CA GLY A 446 -27.33 24.36 13.50
C GLY A 446 -26.19 24.71 12.54
N SER A 447 -25.16 23.86 12.43
CA SER A 447 -24.04 24.03 11.51
C SER A 447 -24.08 23.02 10.37
N VAL A 448 -23.70 23.46 9.16
CA VAL A 448 -23.54 22.56 8.01
C VAL A 448 -22.35 21.63 8.28
N VAL A 449 -22.58 20.32 8.14
CA VAL A 449 -21.54 19.31 8.27
C VAL A 449 -20.78 19.20 6.95
N PRO A 450 -19.44 19.37 6.93
CA PRO A 450 -18.66 19.27 5.70
C PRO A 450 -18.73 17.85 5.11
N PRO A 451 -19.02 17.68 3.81
CA PRO A 451 -19.19 16.35 3.19
C PRO A 451 -17.99 15.42 3.34
N GLU A 452 -16.77 15.96 3.37
CA GLU A 452 -15.53 15.20 3.55
C GLU A 452 -15.47 14.46 4.90
N THR A 453 -16.19 14.95 5.92
CA THR A 453 -16.25 14.28 7.24
C THR A 453 -17.16 13.06 7.26
N LEU A 454 -17.95 12.87 6.19
CA LEU A 454 -18.91 11.77 6.02
C LEU A 454 -18.46 10.77 4.96
N ALA A 455 -17.28 10.97 4.36
CA ALA A 455 -16.78 10.17 3.24
C ALA A 455 -16.71 8.68 3.58
N ASP A 456 -16.35 8.35 4.81
CA ASP A 456 -16.20 6.98 5.30
C ASP A 456 -17.42 6.45 6.07
N ASP A 457 -18.53 7.20 6.19
CA ASP A 457 -19.66 6.83 7.06
C ASP A 457 -20.28 5.47 6.68
N TRP A 458 -20.41 5.18 5.38
CA TRP A 458 -20.92 3.88 4.91
C TRP A 458 -19.99 2.74 5.32
N SER A 459 -18.68 2.95 5.20
CA SER A 459 -17.63 1.97 5.51
C SER A 459 -17.55 1.69 7.00
N ILE A 460 -17.58 2.75 7.82
CA ILE A 460 -17.63 2.66 9.29
C ILE A 460 -18.88 1.90 9.74
N ALA A 461 -20.04 2.23 9.17
CA ALA A 461 -21.28 1.54 9.49
C ALA A 461 -21.23 0.06 9.13
N LEU A 462 -20.72 -0.30 7.95
CA LEU A 462 -20.55 -1.71 7.60
C LEU A 462 -19.59 -2.42 8.56
N ALA A 463 -18.47 -1.81 8.94
CA ALA A 463 -17.54 -2.39 9.92
C ALA A 463 -18.19 -2.60 11.29
N HIS A 464 -19.01 -1.65 11.74
CA HIS A 464 -19.83 -1.77 12.95
C HIS A 464 -20.83 -2.94 12.86
N GLU A 465 -21.58 -3.03 11.76
CA GLU A 465 -22.52 -4.14 11.55
C GLU A 465 -21.82 -5.51 11.47
N LEU A 466 -20.60 -5.55 10.94
CA LEU A 466 -19.76 -6.75 10.96
C LEU A 466 -19.33 -7.12 12.37
N GLY A 467 -19.19 -6.17 13.30
CA GLY A 467 -19.00 -6.42 14.72
C GLY A 467 -20.16 -7.21 15.35
N HIS A 468 -21.41 -6.86 15.02
CA HIS A 468 -22.56 -7.67 15.41
C HIS A 468 -22.53 -9.05 14.75
N TYR A 469 -22.40 -9.08 13.43
CA TYR A 469 -22.60 -10.28 12.62
C TYR A 469 -21.51 -11.34 12.83
N LEU A 470 -20.24 -10.92 12.79
CA LEU A 470 -19.07 -11.80 12.90
C LEU A 470 -18.62 -11.99 14.35
N LEU A 471 -18.69 -10.94 15.17
CA LEU A 471 -18.03 -10.91 16.48
C LEU A 471 -18.97 -11.06 17.68
N TYR A 472 -20.27 -11.27 17.44
CA TYR A 472 -21.30 -11.50 18.46
C TYR A 472 -21.45 -10.32 19.44
N LEU A 473 -21.04 -9.13 19.04
CA LEU A 473 -21.07 -7.94 19.88
C LEU A 473 -22.45 -7.29 19.86
N PHE A 474 -22.77 -6.59 20.94
CA PHE A 474 -24.00 -5.81 21.10
C PHE A 474 -23.64 -4.33 21.18
N ASP A 475 -24.63 -3.48 20.92
CA ASP A 475 -24.44 -2.04 20.99
C ASP A 475 -24.05 -1.58 22.39
N THR A 476 -23.13 -0.61 22.43
CA THR A 476 -22.71 0.10 23.63
C THR A 476 -23.27 1.53 23.70
N TYR A 477 -24.18 1.88 22.77
CA TYR A 477 -24.96 3.12 22.81
C TYR A 477 -26.45 2.91 23.14
N THR A 478 -26.91 1.66 23.30
CA THR A 478 -28.28 1.32 23.69
C THR A 478 -28.36 0.97 25.17
N ASP A 479 -29.51 1.24 25.81
CA ASP A 479 -29.79 0.81 27.18
C ASP A 479 -30.14 -0.68 27.27
N LYS A 480 -30.33 -1.20 28.49
CA LYS A 480 -30.71 -2.60 28.75
C LYS A 480 -31.97 -3.10 27.99
N ASP A 481 -32.82 -2.19 27.52
CA ASP A 481 -34.04 -2.49 26.79
C ASP A 481 -33.86 -2.32 25.27
N GLY A 482 -32.64 -2.06 24.80
CA GLY A 482 -32.27 -1.90 23.40
C GLY A 482 -32.59 -0.51 22.82
N LYS A 483 -32.76 0.52 23.66
CA LYS A 483 -33.07 1.88 23.19
C LYS A 483 -31.81 2.73 23.12
N SER A 484 -31.59 3.36 21.97
CA SER A 484 -30.45 4.25 21.74
C SER A 484 -30.45 5.44 22.70
N SER A 485 -29.27 5.79 23.22
CA SER A 485 -29.08 6.88 24.17
C SER A 485 -27.72 7.55 23.96
N GLU A 486 -27.74 8.83 23.58
CA GLU A 486 -26.51 9.63 23.44
C GLU A 486 -25.71 9.73 24.75
N ALA A 487 -26.41 9.75 25.89
CA ALA A 487 -25.76 9.81 27.20
C ALA A 487 -24.99 8.51 27.52
N ILE A 488 -25.56 7.36 27.19
CA ILE A 488 -24.89 6.06 27.35
C ILE A 488 -23.71 5.96 26.38
N ALA A 489 -23.90 6.34 25.12
CA ALA A 489 -22.86 6.37 24.11
C ALA A 489 -21.67 7.26 24.50
N ALA A 490 -21.94 8.42 25.12
CA ALA A 490 -20.91 9.33 25.60
C ALA A 490 -20.17 8.81 26.84
N GLN A 491 -20.80 7.93 27.63
CA GLN A 491 -20.21 7.34 28.83
C GLN A 491 -19.34 6.12 28.50
N CYS A 492 -19.83 5.19 27.67
CA CYS A 492 -19.08 4.01 27.25
C CYS A 492 -18.22 4.33 26.02
N THR A 493 -17.02 4.85 26.25
CA THR A 493 -16.04 5.15 25.21
C THR A 493 -15.10 3.96 24.93
N GLY A 494 -14.38 4.02 23.81
CA GLY A 494 -13.39 3.00 23.43
C GLY A 494 -14.00 1.76 22.77
N SER A 495 -15.26 1.83 22.34
CA SER A 495 -15.97 0.73 21.66
C SER A 495 -16.54 1.20 20.32
N ALA A 496 -16.23 0.46 19.27
CA ALA A 496 -16.78 0.66 17.95
C ALA A 496 -18.25 0.22 17.87
N MET A 497 -18.76 -0.49 18.88
CA MET A 497 -20.19 -0.76 19.05
C MET A 497 -20.94 0.42 19.68
N GLY A 498 -20.24 1.52 19.95
CA GLY A 498 -20.81 2.78 20.46
C GLY A 498 -20.95 3.80 19.34
N ASN A 499 -20.45 5.02 19.58
CA ASN A 499 -20.29 6.00 18.52
C ASN A 499 -19.04 5.67 17.68
N ALA A 500 -19.18 4.76 16.72
CA ALA A 500 -18.11 4.26 15.85
C ALA A 500 -17.42 5.34 15.01
N TYR A 501 -18.00 6.53 14.89
CA TYR A 501 -17.49 7.57 14.01
C TYR A 501 -16.48 8.53 14.66
N ALA A 502 -16.12 8.26 15.92
CA ALA A 502 -15.10 9.00 16.63
C ALA A 502 -13.86 8.10 16.75
N LEU A 503 -12.69 8.60 16.32
CA LEU A 503 -11.46 7.80 16.25
C LEU A 503 -11.11 7.12 17.58
N GLN A 504 -11.36 7.77 18.72
CA GLN A 504 -11.11 7.19 20.04
C GLN A 504 -11.97 5.94 20.37
N ASN A 505 -12.99 5.67 19.56
CA ASN A 505 -13.87 4.52 19.68
C ASN A 505 -13.56 3.44 18.63
N HIS A 506 -12.54 3.59 17.78
CA HIS A 506 -12.16 2.57 16.80
C HIS A 506 -11.40 1.40 17.45
N ALA A 507 -12.04 0.73 18.41
CA ALA A 507 -11.49 -0.37 19.19
C ALA A 507 -12.64 -1.18 19.82
N PHE A 508 -12.29 -2.26 20.54
CA PHE A 508 -13.20 -2.96 21.44
C PHE A 508 -12.64 -3.01 22.86
N VAL A 509 -13.51 -2.99 23.87
CA VAL A 509 -13.14 -2.91 25.28
C VAL A 509 -12.71 -4.28 25.80
N SER A 510 -11.46 -4.36 26.27
CA SER A 510 -10.92 -5.51 27.00
C SER A 510 -10.83 -5.27 28.52
N ASP A 511 -10.70 -4.02 28.95
CA ASP A 511 -10.56 -3.66 30.36
C ASP A 511 -11.88 -3.81 31.13
N LEU A 512 -11.90 -4.77 32.07
CA LEU A 512 -13.06 -5.07 32.90
C LEU A 512 -13.40 -3.91 33.86
N ALA A 513 -12.40 -3.15 34.32
CA ALA A 513 -12.64 -2.04 35.25
C ALA A 513 -13.39 -0.92 34.54
N HIS A 514 -12.91 -0.49 33.36
CA HIS A 514 -13.64 0.44 32.49
C HIS A 514 -15.02 -0.10 32.11
N TRP A 515 -15.12 -1.35 31.66
CA TRP A 515 -16.40 -1.96 31.27
C TRP A 515 -17.46 -1.89 32.38
N THR A 516 -17.06 -2.19 33.61
CA THR A 516 -17.97 -2.19 34.77
C THR A 516 -18.31 -0.77 35.25
N ALA A 517 -17.41 0.19 35.10
CA ALA A 517 -17.62 1.56 35.57
C ALA A 517 -18.37 2.44 34.55
N ALA A 518 -18.04 2.30 33.26
CA ALA A 518 -18.48 3.17 32.19
C ALA A 518 -19.56 2.55 31.29
N CYS A 519 -19.52 1.23 31.07
CA CYS A 519 -20.40 0.55 30.12
C CYS A 519 -21.52 -0.26 30.79
N ASN A 520 -21.70 -0.16 32.11
CA ASN A 520 -22.65 -1.00 32.85
C ASN A 520 -24.14 -0.76 32.56
N GLN A 521 -24.48 0.35 31.90
CA GLN A 521 -25.86 0.67 31.48
C GLN A 521 -26.18 0.16 30.07
N THR A 522 -25.16 -0.31 29.34
CA THR A 522 -25.31 -0.72 27.94
C THR A 522 -26.09 -2.01 27.79
N GLU A 523 -26.76 -2.17 26.65
CA GLU A 523 -27.35 -3.46 26.27
C GLU A 523 -26.31 -4.57 26.34
N ALA A 524 -25.11 -4.33 25.78
CA ALA A 524 -24.02 -5.30 25.78
C ALA A 524 -23.68 -5.83 27.17
N TYR A 525 -23.47 -4.94 28.15
CA TYR A 525 -23.15 -5.33 29.52
C TYR A 525 -24.28 -6.18 30.14
N HIS A 526 -25.54 -5.77 29.95
CA HIS A 526 -26.67 -6.45 30.56
C HIS A 526 -27.00 -7.80 29.90
N ARG A 527 -26.96 -7.88 28.56
CA ARG A 527 -27.23 -9.11 27.79
C ARG A 527 -26.20 -10.18 28.05
N LEU A 528 -24.93 -9.79 28.20
CA LEU A 528 -23.80 -10.71 28.34
C LEU A 528 -23.33 -10.88 29.79
N ASN A 529 -24.15 -10.50 30.78
CA ASN A 529 -23.84 -10.62 32.21
C ASN A 529 -22.47 -10.02 32.60
N GLY A 530 -22.13 -8.85 32.04
CA GLY A 530 -20.89 -8.13 32.32
C GLY A 530 -19.65 -8.65 31.57
N ARG A 531 -19.79 -9.62 30.66
CA ARG A 531 -18.69 -10.05 29.78
C ARG A 531 -18.28 -8.90 28.86
N THR A 532 -16.98 -8.63 28.76
CA THR A 532 -16.44 -7.57 27.88
C THR A 532 -16.52 -7.98 26.40
N GLU A 533 -16.32 -7.02 25.50
CA GLU A 533 -16.31 -7.27 24.05
C GLU A 533 -15.19 -8.25 23.67
N TRP A 534 -13.95 -8.00 24.11
CA TRP A 534 -12.85 -8.92 23.84
C TRP A 534 -12.99 -10.30 24.49
N ALA A 535 -13.59 -10.38 25.68
CA ALA A 535 -13.90 -11.68 26.28
C ALA A 535 -14.95 -12.46 25.47
N THR A 536 -15.86 -11.75 24.79
CA THR A 536 -16.82 -12.35 23.86
C THR A 536 -16.12 -12.84 22.59
N ILE A 537 -15.29 -11.99 21.96
CA ILE A 537 -14.52 -12.35 20.76
C ILE A 537 -13.63 -13.56 21.03
N ALA A 538 -12.79 -13.51 22.07
CA ALA A 538 -11.84 -14.60 22.39
C ALA A 538 -12.56 -15.90 22.78
N GLY A 539 -13.78 -15.82 23.31
CA GLY A 539 -14.58 -16.99 23.62
C GLY A 539 -15.12 -17.71 22.39
N TRP A 540 -15.51 -16.98 21.33
CA TRP A 540 -15.92 -17.54 20.04
C TRP A 540 -14.75 -17.88 19.12
N TYR A 541 -13.64 -17.16 19.26
CA TYR A 541 -12.44 -17.26 18.43
C TYR A 541 -11.21 -17.50 19.29
N SER A 542 -11.10 -18.70 19.87
CA SER A 542 -10.04 -19.05 20.83
C SER A 542 -8.62 -19.03 20.27
N PHE A 543 -8.45 -19.00 18.95
CA PHE A 543 -7.17 -18.85 18.26
C PHE A 543 -6.72 -17.38 18.13
N ILE A 544 -7.58 -16.41 18.49
CA ILE A 544 -7.25 -14.98 18.45
C ILE A 544 -6.73 -14.53 19.82
N SER A 545 -5.63 -13.79 19.81
CA SER A 545 -5.09 -13.14 21.02
C SER A 545 -5.79 -11.82 21.30
N VAL A 546 -6.17 -11.62 22.57
CA VAL A 546 -6.70 -10.34 23.05
C VAL A 546 -5.59 -9.27 23.02
N PRO A 547 -5.83 -8.09 22.45
CA PRO A 547 -4.87 -6.99 22.45
C PRO A 547 -4.51 -6.54 23.86
N THR A 548 -3.22 -6.31 24.10
CA THR A 548 -2.70 -5.82 25.39
C THR A 548 -2.74 -4.29 25.52
N ALA A 549 -2.88 -3.60 24.40
CA ALA A 549 -3.01 -2.16 24.29
C ALA A 549 -4.05 -1.84 23.21
N ILE A 550 -4.67 -0.67 23.34
CA ILE A 550 -5.63 -0.13 22.39
C ILE A 550 -4.94 1.02 21.66
N GLU A 551 -4.74 0.88 20.35
CA GLU A 551 -4.04 1.83 19.47
C GLU A 551 -4.90 2.20 18.24
N PRO A 552 -6.01 2.95 18.42
CA PRO A 552 -6.91 3.28 17.31
C PRO A 552 -6.22 4.07 16.20
N GLY A 553 -6.44 3.66 14.95
CA GLY A 553 -5.87 4.28 13.76
C GLY A 553 -4.39 3.96 13.50
N VAL A 554 -3.78 3.05 14.26
CA VAL A 554 -2.35 2.71 14.13
C VAL A 554 -2.11 1.51 13.21
N PHE A 555 -3.09 0.63 13.04
CA PHE A 555 -2.94 -0.58 12.23
C PHE A 555 -3.17 -0.24 10.75
N PRO A 556 -2.13 -0.26 9.90
CA PRO A 556 -2.34 -0.09 8.48
C PRO A 556 -3.11 -1.30 7.99
N ALA A 557 -4.34 -1.08 7.53
CA ALA A 557 -4.99 -2.08 6.75
C ALA A 557 -4.24 -2.17 5.42
N GLY A 558 -3.33 -3.14 5.31
CA GLY A 558 -2.87 -3.55 4.00
C GLY A 558 -4.05 -4.05 3.17
N PRO A 559 -3.89 -4.23 1.84
CA PRO A 559 -4.95 -4.75 0.98
C PRO A 559 -5.17 -6.25 1.24
N LEU A 560 -5.77 -6.56 2.38
CA LEU A 560 -6.14 -7.91 2.79
C LEU A 560 -7.43 -8.36 2.10
N THR A 561 -8.21 -7.40 1.61
CA THR A 561 -9.53 -7.61 1.03
C THR A 561 -9.49 -7.55 -0.49
N THR A 562 -10.04 -8.58 -1.12
CA THR A 562 -10.28 -8.59 -2.57
C THR A 562 -11.78 -8.61 -2.82
N VAL A 563 -12.29 -7.67 -3.63
CA VAL A 563 -13.70 -7.65 -4.03
C VAL A 563 -13.86 -8.24 -5.43
N VAL A 564 -14.78 -9.16 -5.62
CA VAL A 564 -15.06 -9.79 -6.92
C VAL A 564 -16.54 -9.61 -7.24
N PHE A 565 -16.85 -9.01 -8.38
CA PHE A 565 -18.22 -8.91 -8.88
C PHE A 565 -18.49 -10.14 -9.75
N GLU A 566 -19.54 -10.88 -9.40
CA GLU A 566 -19.95 -12.07 -10.14
C GLU A 566 -20.98 -11.65 -11.20
N THR A 567 -20.71 -12.00 -12.45
CA THR A 567 -21.67 -11.78 -13.54
C THR A 567 -22.93 -12.62 -13.27
N PRO A 568 -24.13 -12.01 -13.24
CA PRO A 568 -25.36 -12.75 -12.96
C PRO A 568 -25.70 -13.70 -14.12
N ALA A 569 -26.42 -14.78 -13.81
CA ALA A 569 -26.93 -15.76 -14.77
C ALA A 569 -27.84 -15.11 -15.83
N GLN A 570 -28.51 -14.01 -15.47
CA GLN A 570 -29.26 -13.16 -16.38
C GLN A 570 -28.84 -11.70 -16.21
N ILE A 571 -28.16 -11.18 -17.23
CA ILE A 571 -27.85 -9.75 -17.33
C ILE A 571 -29.15 -9.00 -17.65
N PRO A 572 -29.54 -7.99 -16.84
CA PRO A 572 -30.72 -7.18 -17.14
C PRO A 572 -30.61 -6.48 -18.50
N PRO A 573 -31.75 -6.22 -19.17
CA PRO A 573 -31.72 -5.40 -20.38
C PRO A 573 -31.20 -3.99 -20.06
N PRO A 574 -30.66 -3.26 -21.06
CA PRO A 574 -30.24 -1.88 -20.88
C PRO A 574 -31.36 -1.02 -20.30
N LEU A 575 -30.97 0.00 -19.52
CA LEU A 575 -31.90 0.99 -18.99
C LEU A 575 -32.77 1.56 -20.11
N ALA A 576 -34.05 1.79 -19.80
CA ALA A 576 -34.96 2.48 -20.72
C ALA A 576 -34.40 3.85 -21.11
N ALA A 577 -34.57 4.24 -22.37
CA ALA A 577 -34.06 5.51 -22.91
C ALA A 577 -34.57 6.75 -22.15
N SER A 578 -35.73 6.64 -21.47
CA SER A 578 -36.20 7.61 -20.48
C SER A 578 -36.29 6.94 -19.12
N GLN A 579 -35.64 7.56 -18.12
CA GLN A 579 -35.81 7.25 -16.69
C GLN A 579 -36.77 8.24 -16.01
N ILE A 580 -37.48 9.07 -16.80
CA ILE A 580 -38.53 9.95 -16.30
C ILE A 580 -39.85 9.20 -16.41
N PHE A 581 -40.45 8.92 -15.26
CA PHE A 581 -41.77 8.31 -15.16
C PHE A 581 -42.78 9.38 -14.75
N SER A 582 -43.78 9.62 -15.60
CA SER A 582 -44.91 10.49 -15.24
C SER A 582 -45.92 9.69 -14.42
N LEU A 583 -46.23 10.15 -13.21
CA LEU A 583 -47.31 9.58 -12.41
C LEU A 583 -48.65 10.02 -13.02
N THR A 584 -49.41 9.06 -13.55
CA THR A 584 -50.78 9.28 -14.02
C THR A 584 -51.75 9.06 -12.86
N TYR A 585 -52.40 10.13 -12.44
CA TYR A 585 -53.43 10.07 -11.41
C TYR A 585 -54.80 9.80 -12.04
N GLN A 586 -55.58 8.92 -11.41
CA GLN A 586 -56.96 8.64 -11.81
C GLN A 586 -57.87 9.85 -11.56
N ALA A 587 -58.97 9.93 -12.32
CA ALA A 587 -60.04 10.92 -12.13
C ALA A 587 -59.59 12.40 -12.15
N GLY A 588 -58.51 12.74 -12.86
CA GLY A 588 -58.05 14.12 -13.03
C GLY A 588 -57.43 14.74 -11.77
N GLN A 589 -57.03 13.92 -10.79
CA GLN A 589 -56.33 14.40 -9.61
C GLN A 589 -54.89 14.85 -9.94
N ALA A 590 -54.33 15.74 -9.11
CA ALA A 590 -52.98 16.27 -9.29
C ALA A 590 -51.96 15.72 -8.26
N SER A 591 -52.43 15.05 -7.20
CA SER A 591 -51.61 14.43 -6.17
C SER A 591 -52.41 13.37 -5.39
N SER A 592 -51.73 12.50 -4.64
CA SER A 592 -52.32 11.57 -3.67
C SER A 592 -51.52 11.62 -2.37
N GLY A 593 -52.21 11.65 -1.22
CA GLY A 593 -51.59 11.56 0.11
C GLY A 593 -51.12 10.15 0.49
N GLU A 594 -51.39 9.15 -0.36
CA GLU A 594 -51.05 7.73 -0.18
C GLU A 594 -50.26 7.19 -1.41
N ALA A 595 -49.62 8.07 -2.18
CA ALA A 595 -48.88 7.67 -3.37
C ALA A 595 -47.72 6.73 -2.99
N ARG A 596 -47.82 5.47 -3.43
CA ARG A 596 -46.77 4.47 -3.31
C ARG A 596 -46.22 4.17 -4.70
N ALA A 597 -44.91 4.29 -4.85
CA ALA A 597 -44.18 3.82 -6.02
C ALA A 597 -43.75 2.38 -5.76
N PHE A 598 -44.11 1.47 -6.67
CA PHE A 598 -43.66 0.09 -6.61
C PHE A 598 -42.69 -0.16 -7.76
N LEU A 599 -41.52 -0.71 -7.46
CA LEU A 599 -40.72 -1.37 -8.47
C LEU A 599 -41.18 -2.82 -8.54
N LEU A 600 -41.62 -3.26 -9.72
CA LEU A 600 -42.01 -4.64 -9.98
C LEU A 600 -41.04 -5.27 -10.98
N ARG A 601 -40.76 -6.56 -10.81
CA ARG A 601 -40.06 -7.38 -11.80
C ARG A 601 -40.79 -8.71 -11.90
N ASN A 602 -41.21 -9.09 -13.11
CA ASN A 602 -41.96 -10.32 -13.39
C ASN A 602 -43.17 -10.50 -12.45
N ASP A 603 -43.98 -9.45 -12.32
CA ASP A 603 -45.17 -9.39 -11.46
C ASP A 603 -44.93 -9.65 -9.96
N SER A 604 -43.67 -9.68 -9.55
CA SER A 604 -43.23 -9.80 -8.16
C SER A 604 -42.80 -8.43 -7.63
N ARG A 605 -43.22 -8.12 -6.40
CA ARG A 605 -42.89 -6.85 -5.74
C ARG A 605 -41.41 -6.80 -5.37
N VAL A 606 -40.66 -5.87 -5.97
CA VAL A 606 -39.23 -5.67 -5.74
C VAL A 606 -38.97 -4.58 -4.70
N PHE A 607 -39.77 -3.50 -4.73
CA PHE A 607 -39.59 -2.34 -3.85
C PHE A 607 -40.90 -1.58 -3.64
N GLU A 608 -41.07 -0.91 -2.51
CA GLU A 608 -42.11 0.10 -2.24
C GLU A 608 -41.43 1.37 -1.72
N GLN A 609 -41.80 2.51 -2.29
CA GLN A 609 -41.43 3.84 -1.81
C GLN A 609 -42.73 4.62 -1.59
N GLY A 610 -43.07 4.95 -0.35
CA GLY A 610 -44.31 5.67 0.00
C GLY A 610 -44.87 5.31 1.37
#